data_AF-C8NHD8-F1
#
_entry.id   AF-C8NHD8-F1
#
_cell.length_a   1.000
_cell.length_b   1.000
_cell.length_c   1.000
_cell.angle_alpha   90.00
_cell.angle_beta   90.00
_cell.angle_gamma   90.00
#
_symmetry.space_group_name_H-M   'P 1'
#
loop_
_entity.id
_entity.type
_entity.pdbx_description
1 polymer ?
#
loop_
_entity_poly.entity_id
_entity_poly.type
_entity_poly.pdbx_seq_one_letter_code
_entity_poly.pdbx_strand_id
1 'polypeptide(L)' 'MENNLTREEYAKKVGFKRTALARLERGEGTPNLSTLIELAYKNGYEVDIQLKPQNF' A
#
# COMPACT_ATOMS: atom_id res chain seq x y z
N MET A 1 12.19 1.38 -0.09
CA MET A 1 11.79 1.84 1.25
C MET A 1 12.62 3.07 1.59
N GLU A 2 12.07 4.26 1.32
CA GLU A 2 12.79 5.55 1.36
C GLU A 2 12.93 6.16 2.76
N ASN A 3 12.50 5.47 3.82
CA ASN A 3 12.31 6.08 5.15
C ASN A 3 13.33 5.68 6.24
N ASN A 4 14.41 4.96 5.92
CA ASN A 4 15.38 4.41 6.91
C ASN A 4 14.75 3.53 8.01
N LEU A 5 13.48 3.15 7.88
CA LEU A 5 12.77 2.29 8.83
C LEU A 5 12.96 0.83 8.45
N THR A 6 13.16 -0.02 9.45
CA THR A 6 13.00 -1.47 9.27
C THR A 6 11.55 -1.79 8.89
N ARG A 7 11.34 -2.94 8.23
CA ARG A 7 10.01 -3.41 7.82
C ARG A 7 9.05 -3.52 9.01
N GLU A 8 9.55 -3.81 10.22
CA GLU A 8 8.74 -3.85 11.44
C GLU A 8 8.33 -2.47 11.94
N GLU A 9 9.26 -1.52 11.97
CA GLU A 9 8.96 -0.14 12.37
C GLU A 9 7.99 0.52 11.40
N TYR A 10 8.18 0.27 10.11
CA TYR A 10 7.26 0.75 9.09
C TYR A 10 5.88 0.09 9.21
N ALA A 11 5.81 -1.24 9.39
CA ALA A 11 4.53 -1.94 9.61
C ALA A 11 3.78 -1.40 10.85
N LYS A 12 4.50 -1.10 11.94
CA LYS A 12 3.93 -0.44 13.12
C LYS A 12 3.44 0.97 12.81
N LYS A 13 4.25 1.79 12.12
CA LYS A 13 3.89 3.16 11.71
C LYS A 13 2.62 3.18 10.86
N VAL A 14 2.50 2.25 9.91
CA VAL A 14 1.34 2.18 9.02
C VAL A 14 0.18 1.37 9.60
N GLY A 15 0.29 0.76 10.78
CA GLY A 15 -0.77 -0.06 11.36
C GLY A 15 -1.04 -1.38 10.63
N PHE A 16 -0.09 -1.87 9.84
CA PHE A 16 -0.21 -3.14 9.11
C PHE A 16 0.50 -4.28 9.83
N LYS A 17 0.04 -5.51 9.63
CA LYS A 17 0.80 -6.71 10.03
C LYS A 17 2.06 -6.83 9.15
N ARG A 18 3.21 -7.10 9.76
CA ARG A 18 4.51 -7.35 9.07
C ARG A 18 4.39 -8.36 7.94
N THR A 19 3.61 -9.44 8.16
CA THR A 19 3.39 -10.51 7.17
C THR A 19 2.55 -10.04 5.99
N ALA A 20 1.54 -9.19 6.21
CA ALA A 20 0.74 -8.60 5.13
C ALA A 20 1.59 -7.69 4.26
N LEU A 21 2.43 -6.85 4.87
CA LEU A 21 3.34 -5.99 4.13
C LEU A 21 4.37 -6.78 3.32
N ALA A 22 4.99 -7.80 3.92
CA ALA A 22 5.95 -8.65 3.23
C ALA A 22 5.33 -9.42 2.05
N ARG A 23 4.03 -9.72 2.10
CA ARG A 23 3.28 -10.31 0.98
C ARG A 23 3.08 -9.28 -0.14
N LEU A 24 2.64 -8.06 0.20
CA LEU A 24 2.49 -6.96 -0.76
C LEU A 24 3.80 -6.66 -1.50
N GLU A 25 4.92 -6.59 -0.79
CA GLU A 25 6.23 -6.31 -1.39
C GLU A 25 6.76 -7.45 -2.28
N ARG A 26 6.28 -8.67 -2.07
CA ARG A 26 6.57 -9.83 -2.93
C ARG A 26 5.60 -9.95 -4.11
N GLY A 27 4.59 -9.07 -4.22
CA GLY A 27 3.50 -9.21 -5.17
C GLY A 27 2.56 -10.37 -4.85
N GLU A 28 2.61 -10.91 -3.62
CA GLU A 28 1.77 -12.02 -3.18
C GLU A 28 0.46 -11.49 -2.56
N GLY A 29 -0.68 -11.91 -3.11
CA GLY A 29 -2.00 -11.52 -2.62
C GLY A 29 -2.48 -10.19 -3.17
N THR A 30 -3.75 -10.14 -3.55
CA THR A 30 -4.37 -8.96 -4.14
C THR A 30 -4.85 -8.04 -3.02
N PRO A 31 -4.17 -6.90 -2.72
CA PRO A 31 -4.74 -5.90 -1.83
C PRO A 31 -6.04 -5.40 -2.40
N ASN A 32 -6.99 -5.07 -1.53
CA ASN A 32 -8.10 -4.24 -1.95
C ASN A 32 -7.60 -2.82 -2.27
N LEU A 33 -8.36 -2.09 -3.08
CA LEU A 33 -8.03 -0.71 -3.45
C LEU A 33 -7.89 0.19 -2.21
N SER A 34 -8.70 -0.01 -1.17
CA SER A 34 -8.61 0.76 0.08
C SER A 34 -7.27 0.59 0.81
N THR A 35 -6.67 -0.61 0.79
CA THR A 35 -5.33 -0.85 1.33
C THR A 35 -4.28 -0.03 0.58
N LEU A 36 -4.38 0.02 -0.75
CA LEU A 36 -3.43 0.80 -1.58
C LEU A 36 -3.56 2.29 -1.28
N ILE A 37 -4.80 2.79 -1.18
CA ILE A 37 -5.10 4.17 -0.82
C ILE A 37 -4.55 4.53 0.57
N GLU A 38 -4.82 3.69 1.57
CA GLU A 38 -4.33 3.92 2.94
C GLU A 38 -2.80 3.94 3.01
N LEU A 39 -2.12 3.03 2.28
CA LEU A 39 -0.67 3.02 2.22
C LEU A 39 -0.12 4.27 1.55
N ALA A 40 -0.70 4.74 0.45
CA ALA A 40 -0.28 5.97 -0.21
C ALA A 40 -0.38 7.17 0.75
N TYR A 41 -1.52 7.36 1.42
CA TYR A 41 -1.72 8.45 2.39
C TYR A 41 -0.69 8.42 3.52
N LYS A 42 -0.41 7.24 4.10
CA LYS A 42 0.56 7.12 5.20
C LYS A 42 2.01 7.36 4.77
N ASN A 43 2.28 7.38 3.47
CA ASN A 43 3.57 7.75 2.89
C ASN A 43 3.60 9.16 2.32
N GLY A 44 2.55 9.96 2.53
CA GLY A 44 2.49 11.34 2.04
C GLY A 44 2.13 11.47 0.56
N TYR A 45 1.57 10.41 -0.04
CA TYR A 45 1.09 10.41 -1.41
C TYR A 45 -0.44 10.47 -1.45
N GLU A 46 -0.97 11.07 -2.51
CA GLU A 46 -2.38 11.02 -2.85
C GLU A 46 -2.60 10.02 -3.99
N VAL A 47 -3.75 9.34 -3.99
CA VAL A 47 -4.12 8.42 -5.08
C VAL A 47 -5.09 9.13 -6.01
N ASP A 48 -4.65 9.37 -7.24
CA ASP A 48 -5.52 9.77 -8.33
C ASP A 48 -5.98 8.52 -9.11
N ILE A 49 -7.29 8.42 -9.38
CA ILE A 49 -7.90 7.29 -10.08
C ILE A 49 -8.53 7.80 -11.38
N GLN A 50 -7.87 7.50 -12.49
CA GLN A 50 -8.40 7.79 -13.82
C GLN A 50 -9.24 6.60 -14.33
N LEU A 51 -10.53 6.83 -14.50
CA LEU A 51 -11.43 5.87 -15.14
C LEU A 51 -11.35 6.02 -16.66
N LYS A 52 -11.36 4.89 -17.37
CA LYS A 52 -11.48 4.87 -18.83
C LYS A 52 -12.92 4.51 -19.21
N PRO A 53 -13.48 5.12 -20.27
CA PRO A 53 -14.79 4.71 -20.77
C PRO A 53 -14.73 3.24 -21.16
N GLN A 54 -15.75 2.49 -20.75
CA GLN A 54 -15.91 1.10 -21.13
C GLN A 54 -16.88 1.04 -22.31
N ASN A 55 -16.38 0.58 -23.46
CA ASN A 55 -17.21 0.33 -24.62
C ASN A 55 -17.95 -1.00 -24.39
N PHE A 56 -19.24 -0.94 -24.11
CA PHE A 56 -20.15 -2.08 -24.16
C PHE A 56 -20.85 -2.11 -25.52
#